data_AF-A0A7J4MBY0-F1
#
_entry.id   AF-A0A7J4MBY0-F1
#
_cell.length_a   1.000
_cell.length_b   1.000
_cell.length_c   1.000
_cell.angle_alpha   90.00
_cell.angle_beta   90.00
_cell.angle_gamma   90.00
#
_symmetry.space_group_name_H-M   'P 1'
#
loop_
_entity.id
_entity.type
_entity.pdbx_description
1 polymer ?
#
loop_
_entity_poly.entity_id
_entity_poly.type
_entity_poly.pdbx_seq_one_letter_code
_entity_poly.pdbx_strand_id
1 'polypeptide(L)' 'MLLSGLDEAANLAANAGFIAETLDLEHVDVVVAETAEDTTDRGGAAMPFAPSVVFS' A
#
# COMPACT_ATOMS: atom_id res chain seq x y z
N MET A 1 8.95 21.69 10.71
CA MET A 1 8.50 21.42 9.33
C MET A 1 7.22 20.59 9.42
N LEU A 2 6.07 21.16 9.05
CA LEU A 2 4.89 20.36 8.76
C LEU A 2 5.06 19.89 7.32
N LEU A 3 5.44 18.63 7.13
CA LEU A 3 5.63 17.98 5.83
C LEU A 3 4.26 17.92 5.13
N SER A 4 3.97 18.94 4.31
CA SER A 4 2.79 19.00 3.46
C SER A 4 2.93 18.01 2.32
N GLY A 5 2.04 17.02 2.28
CA GLY A 5 2.00 15.92 1.32
C GLY A 5 2.00 14.59 2.06
N LEU A 6 0.82 14.13 2.48
CA LEU A 6 0.63 12.78 3.00
C LEU A 6 0.76 11.83 1.80
N ASP A 7 1.99 11.49 1.43
CA ASP A 7 2.27 10.46 0.44
C ASP A 7 1.94 9.11 1.07
N GLU A 8 0.71 8.66 0.85
CA GLU A 8 0.16 7.43 1.40
C GLU A 8 0.98 6.21 0.98
N ALA A 9 1.37 6.13 -0.30
CA ALA A 9 2.15 5.01 -0.82
C ALA A 9 3.53 4.97 -0.16
N ALA A 10 4.23 6.11 -0.07
CA ALA A 10 5.51 6.18 0.61
C ALA A 10 5.41 5.85 2.10
N ASN A 11 4.33 6.27 2.77
CA ASN A 11 4.11 5.98 4.18
C ASN A 11 3.84 4.49 4.43
N LEU A 12 2.94 3.88 3.65
CA LEU A 12 2.65 2.45 3.74
C LEU A 12 3.89 1.61 3.44
N ALA A 13 4.65 1.95 2.38
CA ALA A 13 5.87 1.24 2.02
C ALA A 13 6.93 1.32 3.14
N ALA A 14 7.11 2.48 3.76
CA ALA A 14 8.06 2.67 4.86
C ALA A 14 7.70 1.85 6.12
N ASN A 15 6.43 1.46 6.28
CA ASN A 15 5.94 0.71 7.45
C ASN A 15 5.51 -0.73 7.11
N ALA A 16 5.73 -1.19 5.88
CA ALA A 16 5.28 -2.51 5.41
C ALA A 16 5.79 -3.67 6.30
N GLY A 17 7.03 -3.59 6.77
CA GLY A 17 7.60 -4.60 7.68
C GLY A 17 6.87 -4.69 9.01
N PHE A 18 6.51 -3.54 9.61
CA PHE A 18 5.71 -3.51 10.83
C PHE A 18 4.30 -4.09 10.61
N ILE A 19 3.68 -3.79 9.47
CA ILE A 19 2.36 -4.32 9.10
C ILE A 19 2.45 -5.85 8.93
N ALA A 20 3.46 -6.33 8.22
CA ALA A 20 3.68 -7.76 8.00
C ALA A 20 3.86 -8.51 9.32
N GLU A 21 4.74 -8.03 10.20
CA GLU A 21 4.97 -8.62 11.53
C GLU A 21 3.69 -8.61 12.39
N THR A 22 2.97 -7.48 12.40
CA THR A 22 1.77 -7.32 13.24
C THR A 22 0.62 -8.22 12.79
N LEU A 23 0.51 -8.48 11.49
CA LEU A 23 -0.55 -9.29 10.89
C LEU A 23 -0.14 -10.75 10.65
N ASP A 24 1.05 -11.16 11.08
CA ASP A 24 1.62 -12.51 10.85
C ASP A 24 1.65 -12.89 9.36
N LEU A 25 2.08 -11.94 8.52
CA LEU A 25 2.28 -12.11 7.07
C LEU A 25 3.77 -12.24 6.76
N GLU A 26 4.11 -13.01 5.71
CA GLU A 26 5.50 -13.13 5.25
C GLU A 26 6.03 -11.82 4.66
N HIS A 27 5.21 -11.12 3.86
CA HIS A 27 5.57 -9.86 3.23
C HIS A 27 4.32 -9.00 2.95
N VAL A 28 4.52 -7.68 2.81
CA VAL A 28 3.50 -6.73 2.36
C VAL A 28 4.10 -5.87 1.25
N ASP A 29 3.53 -5.96 0.05
CA ASP A 29 3.87 -5.13 -1.09
C ASP A 29 2.91 -3.95 -1.21
N VAL A 30 3.47 -2.76 -1.43
CA VAL A 30 2.70 -1.53 -1.67
C VAL A 30 2.93 -1.09 -3.10
N VAL A 31 1.85 -1.09 -3.88
CA VAL A 31 1.85 -0.64 -5.28
C VAL A 31 0.83 0.47 -5.46
N VAL A 32 1.12 1.41 -6.36
CA VAL A 32 0.17 2.48 -6.70
C VAL A 32 -0.84 1.91 -7.70
N ALA A 33 -2.13 2.06 -7.41
CA ALA A 33 -3.20 1.57 -8.27
C ALA A 33 -3.14 2.19 -9.67
N GLU A 34 -3.55 1.40 -10.67
CA GLU A 34 -3.61 1.81 -12.09
C GLU A 34 -2.26 2.21 -12.71
N THR A 35 -1.14 1.89 -12.06
CA THR A 35 0.19 1.97 -12.70
C THR A 35 0.56 0.64 -13.36
N ALA A 36 1.66 0.65 -14.12
CA ALA A 36 2.18 -0.58 -14.73
C ALA A 36 2.70 -1.60 -13.70
N GLU A 37 2.95 -1.17 -12.46
CA GLU A 37 3.35 -2.08 -11.37
C GLU A 37 2.16 -2.78 -10.72
N ASP A 38 0.93 -2.26 -10.89
CA ASP A 38 -0.28 -2.89 -10.36
C ASP A 38 -0.68 -4.11 -11.20
N THR A 39 -0.28 -5.28 -10.71
CA THR A 39 -0.62 -6.59 -11.27
C THR A 39 -1.73 -7.29 -10.48
N THR A 40 -2.40 -6.58 -9.57
CA THR A 40 -3.35 -7.17 -8.62
C THR A 40 -4.76 -7.32 -9.17
N ASP A 41 -5.05 -6.75 -10.35
CA ASP A 41 -6.40 -6.59 -10.95
C ASP A 41 -7.41 -5.91 -10.01
N ARG A 42 -6.94 -5.24 -8.94
CA ARG A 42 -7.77 -4.65 -7.89
C ARG A 42 -7.57 -3.15 -7.71
N GLY A 43 -6.66 -2.52 -8.45
CA GLY A 43 -6.42 -1.07 -8.41
C GLY A 43 -7.67 -0.22 -8.61
N GLY A 44 -8.59 -0.62 -9.51
CA GLY A 44 -9.79 0.16 -9.83
C GLY A 44 -10.80 0.31 -8.67
N ALA A 45 -10.64 -0.45 -7.58
CA ALA A 45 -11.46 -0.30 -6.37
C ALA A 45 -10.75 0.52 -5.27
N ALA A 46 -9.46 0.83 -5.43
CA ALA A 46 -8.69 1.61 -4.47
C ALA A 46 -9.07 3.10 -4.55
N MET A 47 -9.12 3.76 -3.40
CA MET A 47 -9.36 5.19 -3.26
C MET A 47 -8.30 5.80 -2.34
N PRO A 48 -8.02 7.12 -2.42
CA PRO A 48 -7.13 7.76 -1.46
C PRO A 48 -7.57 7.52 -0.01
N PHE A 49 -6.66 7.08 0.84
CA PHE A 49 -6.90 6.68 2.23
C PHE A 49 -7.85 5.47 2.41
N ALA A 50 -8.12 4.74 1.33
CA ALA A 50 -8.89 3.50 1.32
C ALA A 50 -8.30 2.54 0.28
N PRO A 51 -7.10 1.97 0.54
CA PRO A 51 -6.43 1.08 -0.39
C PRO A 51 -7.20 -0.24 -0.56
N SER A 52 -7.10 -0.83 -1.76
CA SER A 52 -7.53 -2.22 -1.97
C SER A 52 -6.47 -3.17 -1.43
N VAL A 53 -6.89 -4.23 -0.73
CA VAL A 53 -6.01 -5.25 -0.17
C VAL A 53 -6.29 -6.58 -0.85
N VAL A 54 -5.23 -7.26 -1.27
CA VAL A 54 -5.27 -8.57 -1.92
C VAL A 54 -4.30 -9.50 -1.21
N PHE A 55 -4.72 -10.75 -1.00
CA PHE A 55 -3.86 -11.82 -0.49
C PHE A 55 -3.56 -12.77 -1.64
N SER A 56 -2.29 -13.14 -1.80
CA SER A 56 -1.78 -14.02 -2.85
C SER A 56 -0.80 -15.03 -2.30
#